data_AF-A0AAE0CUW4-F1
#
_entry.id   AF-A0AAE0CUW4-F1
#
_cell.length_a   1.000
_cell.length_b   1.000
_cell.length_c   1.000
_cell.angle_alpha   90.00
_cell.angle_beta   90.00
_cell.angle_gamma   90.00
#
_symmetry.space_group_name_H-M   'P 1'
#
loop_
_entity.id
_entity.type
_entity.pdbx_description
1 polymer ?
#
loop_
_entity_poly.entity_id
_entity_poly.type
_entity_poly.pdbx_seq_one_letter_code
_entity_poly.pdbx_strand_id
1 'polypeptide(L)'
;MTVGISDGSVSIISFAESQMEILQEWKAHDFELWATSFDIHQPHLVYTGSDDCKFSSRDVRDCPARLAFQNSKVHTMGVCCITKSPSDPNILLTGSYDEYLRVWNVRSISKPMSKTSIHLGGGFWRIKHHPFVPGLVLTACMHNGFAVVKVNGEKAEVIETYTKHGSLAYGADWQRGGKPLESKRNNSLVAICSFYDQLLRIWMPECEIPA
;
A
#
# COMPACT_ATOMS: atom_id res chain seq x y z
N MET A 1 10.17 14.03 -0.08
CA MET A 1 9.71 12.83 0.68
C MET A 1 8.59 13.25 1.62
N THR A 2 7.70 12.33 1.97
CA THR A 2 6.69 12.57 3.02
C THR A 2 6.97 11.64 4.19
N VAL A 3 6.84 12.16 5.41
CA VAL A 3 7.07 11.43 6.66
C VAL A 3 5.84 11.59 7.54
N GLY A 4 5.39 10.47 8.10
CA GLY A 4 4.35 10.43 9.11
C GLY A 4 4.94 10.44 10.51
N ILE A 5 4.33 11.20 11.40
CA ILE A 5 4.72 11.30 12.80
C ILE A 5 3.64 10.60 13.65
N SER A 6 4.05 9.94 14.73
CA SER A 6 3.15 9.20 15.62
C SER A 6 2.10 10.09 16.30
N ASP A 7 2.28 11.40 16.31
CA ASP A 7 1.26 12.31 16.82
C ASP A 7 0.12 12.53 15.81
N GLY A 8 0.21 12.04 14.57
CA GLY A 8 -0.76 12.26 13.51
C GLY A 8 -0.39 13.39 12.53
N SER A 9 0.77 14.01 12.70
CA SER A 9 1.29 15.03 11.79
C SER A 9 1.99 14.44 10.57
N VAL A 10 2.06 15.21 9.50
CA VAL A 10 2.82 14.88 8.27
C VAL A 10 3.78 16.01 7.96
N SER A 11 5.02 15.63 7.64
CA SER A 11 6.05 16.56 7.19
C SER A 11 6.49 16.22 5.76
N ILE A 12 6.61 17.26 4.93
CA ILE A 12 7.19 17.18 3.60
C ILE A 12 8.63 17.65 3.69
N ILE A 13 9.54 16.76 3.31
CA ILE A 13 10.97 16.95 3.50
C ILE A 13 11.67 16.96 2.15
N SER A 14 12.50 17.98 1.94
CA SER A 14 13.49 18.03 0.87
C SER A 14 14.81 17.44 1.33
N PHE A 15 15.54 16.83 0.40
CA PHE A 15 16.91 16.38 0.63
C PHE A 15 17.85 17.24 -0.20
N ALA A 16 18.77 17.93 0.46
CA ALA A 16 20.03 18.38 -0.13
C ALA A 16 21.12 17.33 0.18
N GLU A 17 22.28 17.42 -0.48
CA GLU A 17 23.35 16.43 -0.36
C GLU A 17 23.77 16.11 1.09
N SER A 18 23.65 17.08 2.00
CA SER A 18 24.07 16.95 3.41
C SER A 18 23.00 17.32 4.44
N GLN A 19 21.81 17.76 3.99
CA GLN A 19 20.80 18.32 4.88
C GLN A 19 19.39 17.90 4.48
N MET A 20 18.54 17.70 5.49
CA MET A 20 17.11 17.55 5.31
C MET A 20 16.41 18.81 5.77
N GLU A 21 15.54 19.36 4.93
CA GLU A 21 14.76 20.55 5.24
C GLU A 21 13.28 20.21 5.22
N ILE A 22 12.57 20.60 6.28
CA ILE A 22 11.10 20.51 6.33
C ILE A 22 10.54 21.66 5.50
N LEU A 23 9.96 21.33 4.35
CA LEU A 23 9.30 22.29 3.47
C LEU A 23 7.93 22.70 3.99
N GLN A 24 7.21 21.75 4.59
CA GLN A 24 5.86 21.95 5.09
C GLN A 24 5.52 20.90 6.15
N GLU A 25 4.73 21.29 7.15
CA GLU A 25 4.20 20.38 8.17
C GLU A 25 2.76 20.75 8.51
N TRP A 26 1.92 19.76 8.76
CA TRP A 26 0.56 19.98 9.24
C TRP A 26 0.04 18.80 10.06
N LYS A 27 -0.95 19.07 10.91
CA LYS A 27 -1.71 18.04 11.62
C LYS A 27 -2.69 17.37 10.65
N ALA A 28 -2.42 16.13 10.28
CA ALA A 28 -3.25 15.41 9.31
C ALA A 28 -4.38 14.63 9.98
N HIS A 29 -4.09 14.02 11.13
CA HIS A 29 -4.97 13.13 11.88
C HIS A 29 -4.86 13.36 13.39
N ASP A 30 -5.85 12.84 14.13
CA ASP A 30 -5.93 12.97 15.59
C ASP A 30 -5.21 11.83 16.33
N PHE A 31 -4.82 10.78 15.59
CA PHE A 31 -4.15 9.57 16.07
C PHE A 31 -2.91 9.28 15.21
N GLU A 32 -2.17 8.23 15.57
CA GLU A 32 -0.96 7.77 14.92
C GLU A 32 -1.12 7.68 13.39
N LEU A 33 -0.18 8.29 12.67
CA LEU A 33 -0.13 8.21 11.21
C LEU A 33 0.69 7.00 10.78
N TRP A 34 0.03 6.02 10.16
CA TRP A 34 0.66 4.77 9.76
C TRP A 34 1.15 4.78 8.32
N ALA A 35 0.46 5.51 7.45
CA ALA A 35 0.77 5.53 6.04
C ALA A 35 0.74 6.96 5.50
N THR A 36 1.81 7.33 4.82
CA THR A 36 1.83 8.51 3.94
C THR A 36 2.49 8.16 2.61
N SER A 37 1.97 8.69 1.51
CA SER A 37 2.50 8.42 0.18
C SER A 37 2.17 9.56 -0.79
N PHE A 38 3.14 9.95 -1.61
CA PHE A 38 2.85 10.82 -2.76
C PHE A 38 2.10 10.06 -3.84
N ASP A 39 1.19 10.74 -4.54
CA ASP A 39 0.70 10.23 -5.80
C ASP A 39 1.81 10.30 -6.87
N ILE A 40 2.22 9.14 -7.38
CA ILE A 40 3.29 9.03 -8.39
C ILE A 40 2.90 9.60 -9.77
N HIS A 41 1.61 9.77 -10.05
CA HIS A 41 1.08 10.36 -11.28
C HIS A 41 0.67 11.83 -11.10
N GLN A 42 0.40 12.26 -9.87
CA GLN A 42 0.03 13.62 -9.49
C GLN A 42 0.85 14.08 -8.27
N PRO A 43 2.15 14.40 -8.42
CA PRO A 43 3.10 14.55 -7.30
C PRO A 43 2.85 15.75 -6.37
N HIS A 44 1.77 16.48 -6.57
CA HIS A 44 1.26 17.51 -5.65
C HIS A 44 0.26 16.96 -4.64
N LEU A 45 -0.21 15.72 -4.79
CA LEU A 45 -1.12 15.07 -3.85
C LEU A 45 -0.34 14.16 -2.91
N VAL A 46 -0.64 14.27 -1.63
CA VAL A 46 -0.15 13.39 -0.58
C VAL A 46 -1.34 12.67 0.03
N TYR A 47 -1.26 11.36 0.10
CA TYR A 47 -2.23 10.48 0.74
C TYR A 47 -1.80 10.17 2.16
N THR A 48 -2.76 10.08 3.08
CA THR A 48 -2.51 9.79 4.50
C THR A 48 -3.53 8.80 5.07
N GLY A 49 -3.07 7.94 5.97
CA GLY A 49 -3.87 6.93 6.67
C GLY A 49 -3.42 6.78 8.12
N SER A 50 -4.39 6.67 9.04
CA SER A 50 -4.17 6.72 10.49
C SER A 50 -5.07 5.75 11.25
N ASP A 51 -4.76 5.54 12.53
CA ASP A 51 -5.60 4.80 13.49
C ASP A 51 -6.94 5.46 13.79
N ASP A 52 -7.13 6.72 13.42
CA ASP A 52 -8.43 7.40 13.48
C ASP A 52 -9.46 6.89 12.45
N CYS A 53 -9.12 5.80 11.73
CA CYS A 53 -9.92 5.18 10.67
C CYS A 53 -10.15 6.08 9.45
N LYS A 54 -9.39 7.18 9.32
CA LYS A 54 -9.53 8.11 8.18
C LYS A 54 -8.47 7.83 7.13
N PHE A 55 -8.90 7.91 5.88
CA PHE A 55 -8.05 7.97 4.69
C PHE A 55 -8.24 9.34 4.03
N SER A 56 -7.17 10.11 3.85
CA SER A 56 -7.27 11.48 3.35
C SER A 56 -6.24 11.80 2.27
N SER A 57 -6.47 12.88 1.53
CA SER A 57 -5.47 13.46 0.65
C SER A 57 -5.41 14.98 0.80
N ARG A 58 -4.21 15.52 0.68
CA ARG A 58 -3.96 16.95 0.66
C ARG A 58 -3.12 17.35 -0.54
N ASP A 59 -3.40 18.56 -1.02
CA ASP A 59 -2.65 19.24 -2.08
C ASP A 59 -1.57 20.10 -1.43
N VAL A 60 -0.30 19.78 -1.71
CA VAL A 60 0.88 20.45 -1.12
C VAL A 60 1.35 21.67 -1.91
N ARG A 61 0.62 22.08 -2.96
CA ARG A 61 0.88 23.37 -3.63
C ARG A 61 0.45 24.56 -2.80
N ASP A 62 -0.56 24.36 -1.95
CA ASP A 62 -1.04 25.35 -0.99
C ASP A 62 -0.19 25.30 0.29
N CYS A 63 -0.04 26.45 0.97
CA CYS A 63 0.63 26.51 2.28
C CYS A 63 -0.23 27.23 3.31
N PRO A 64 -0.86 26.52 4.28
CA PRO A 64 -0.73 25.07 4.55
C PRO A 64 -1.41 24.19 3.49
N ALA A 65 -1.02 22.90 3.44
CA ALA A 65 -1.58 21.92 2.50
C ALA A 65 -3.11 21.83 2.60
N ARG A 66 -3.79 22.04 1.47
CA ARG A 66 -5.25 22.07 1.40
C ARG A 66 -5.84 20.68 1.35
N LEU A 67 -6.93 20.45 2.09
CA LEU A 67 -7.65 19.18 2.05
C LEU A 67 -8.29 18.95 0.68
N ALA A 68 -7.84 17.91 -0.03
CA ALA A 68 -8.43 17.48 -1.30
C ALA A 68 -9.65 16.59 -1.05
N PHE A 69 -9.51 15.60 -0.15
CA PHE A 69 -10.64 14.81 0.36
C PHE A 69 -10.30 14.17 1.71
N GLN A 70 -11.34 13.72 2.42
CA GLN A 70 -11.22 12.84 3.57
C GLN A 70 -12.37 11.83 3.57
N ASN A 71 -12.02 10.55 3.73
CA ASN A 71 -12.97 9.47 3.94
C ASN A 71 -12.86 8.97 5.37
N SER A 72 -13.98 8.99 6.09
CA SER A 72 -14.09 8.54 7.50
C SER A 72 -15.20 7.51 7.70
N LYS A 73 -15.77 6.97 6.61
CA LYS A 73 -16.98 6.14 6.65
C LYS A 73 -16.75 4.69 6.23
N VAL A 74 -15.62 4.41 5.60
CA VAL A 74 -15.37 3.16 4.88
C VAL A 74 -14.47 2.21 5.68
N HIS A 75 -13.41 2.73 6.27
CA HIS A 75 -12.52 1.96 7.14
C HIS A 75 -13.10 1.91 8.54
N THR A 76 -13.05 0.74 9.17
CA THR A 76 -13.53 0.54 10.55
C THR A 76 -12.40 0.35 11.56
N MET A 77 -11.16 0.31 11.09
CA MET A 77 -9.95 0.32 11.89
C MET A 77 -8.85 1.12 11.17
N GLY A 78 -7.67 1.25 11.80
CA GLY A 78 -6.56 2.05 11.28
C GLY A 78 -6.15 1.73 9.83
N VAL A 79 -5.81 2.76 9.06
CA VAL A 79 -5.37 2.65 7.66
C VAL A 79 -3.85 2.58 7.61
N CYS A 80 -3.30 1.38 7.43
CA CYS A 80 -1.89 1.09 7.65
C CYS A 80 -1.04 1.11 6.38
N CYS A 81 -1.67 1.02 5.21
CA CYS A 81 -0.97 0.93 3.93
C CYS A 81 -1.71 1.75 2.88
N ILE A 82 -0.96 2.51 2.08
CA ILE A 82 -1.47 3.24 0.91
C ILE A 82 -0.48 3.04 -0.23
N THR A 83 -0.94 2.59 -1.39
CA THR A 83 -0.08 2.44 -2.57
C THR A 83 -0.80 2.78 -3.86
N LYS A 84 -0.18 3.62 -4.68
CA LYS A 84 -0.69 4.05 -5.98
C LYS A 84 -0.27 3.06 -7.05
N SER A 85 -1.21 2.68 -7.93
CA SER A 85 -0.90 1.79 -9.06
C SER A 85 0.08 2.48 -10.02
N PRO A 86 1.24 1.85 -10.33
CA PRO A 86 2.19 2.36 -11.32
C PRO A 86 1.65 2.33 -12.75
N SER A 87 0.78 1.37 -13.06
CA SER A 87 0.27 1.13 -14.42
C SER A 87 -1.07 1.82 -14.70
N ASP A 88 -1.84 2.16 -13.67
CA ASP A 88 -3.14 2.84 -13.82
C ASP A 88 -3.18 4.12 -12.96
N PRO A 89 -3.22 5.32 -13.57
CA PRO A 89 -3.28 6.59 -12.86
C PRO A 89 -4.57 6.77 -12.06
N ASN A 90 -5.61 5.97 -12.29
CA ASN A 90 -6.85 6.06 -11.56
C ASN A 90 -6.94 5.13 -10.35
N ILE A 91 -6.08 4.11 -10.25
CA ILE A 91 -6.20 3.09 -9.20
C ILE A 91 -5.27 3.39 -8.02
N LEU A 92 -5.83 3.33 -6.83
CA LEU A 92 -5.13 3.42 -5.55
C LEU A 92 -5.60 2.29 -4.64
N LEU A 93 -4.68 1.73 -3.85
CA LEU A 93 -4.98 0.66 -2.90
C LEU A 93 -4.74 1.13 -1.48
N THR A 94 -5.61 0.71 -0.57
CA THR A 94 -5.41 0.90 0.87
C THR A 94 -5.58 -0.43 1.60
N GLY A 95 -4.77 -0.63 2.64
CA GLY A 95 -4.90 -1.73 3.59
C GLY A 95 -5.15 -1.20 4.99
N SER A 96 -5.98 -1.89 5.75
CA SER A 96 -6.37 -1.50 7.10
C SER A 96 -6.33 -2.68 8.06
N TYR A 97 -6.31 -2.40 9.37
CA TYR A 97 -6.51 -3.41 10.39
C TYR A 97 -7.88 -4.09 10.32
N ASP A 98 -8.85 -3.52 9.59
CA ASP A 98 -10.17 -4.12 9.38
C ASP A 98 -10.20 -5.28 8.37
N GLU A 99 -9.03 -5.75 7.93
CA GLU A 99 -8.83 -6.96 7.13
C GLU A 99 -9.32 -6.87 5.67
N TYR A 100 -9.63 -5.67 5.17
CA TYR A 100 -9.95 -5.44 3.76
C TYR A 100 -8.83 -4.75 2.98
N LEU A 101 -8.48 -5.35 1.83
CA LEU A 101 -7.79 -4.64 0.74
C LEU A 101 -8.85 -3.87 -0.03
N ARG A 102 -8.76 -2.53 -0.04
CA ARG A 102 -9.71 -1.69 -0.78
C ARG A 102 -9.06 -1.10 -2.02
N VAL A 103 -9.84 -1.10 -3.10
CA VAL A 103 -9.47 -0.50 -4.39
C VAL A 103 -10.26 0.77 -4.59
N TRP A 104 -9.57 1.85 -4.92
CA TRP A 104 -10.14 3.18 -5.08
C TRP A 104 -9.92 3.67 -6.49
N ASN A 105 -10.94 4.34 -7.03
CA ASN A 105 -10.78 5.18 -8.20
C ASN A 105 -10.55 6.62 -7.72
N VAL A 106 -9.38 7.20 -8.01
CA VAL A 106 -9.03 8.58 -7.58
C VAL A 106 -9.96 9.64 -8.15
N ARG A 107 -10.63 9.37 -9.29
CA ARG A 107 -11.65 10.27 -9.87
C ARG A 107 -12.97 10.21 -9.10
N SER A 108 -13.15 9.23 -8.22
CA SER A 108 -14.39 8.97 -7.49
C SER A 108 -14.09 8.42 -6.09
N ILE A 109 -13.33 9.19 -5.31
CA ILE A 109 -12.77 8.75 -4.02
C ILE A 109 -13.77 8.71 -2.84
N SER A 110 -15.01 9.14 -3.06
CA SER A 110 -16.03 9.18 -2.01
C SER A 110 -16.41 7.79 -1.49
N LYS A 111 -16.27 6.75 -2.32
CA LYS A 111 -16.47 5.34 -1.96
C LYS A 111 -15.42 4.47 -2.67
N PRO A 112 -14.94 3.39 -2.02
CA PRO A 112 -14.12 2.41 -2.72
C PRO A 112 -14.96 1.71 -3.79
N MET A 113 -14.27 1.08 -4.73
CA MET A 113 -14.90 0.24 -5.74
C MET A 113 -15.46 -1.00 -5.04
N SER A 114 -16.78 -1.00 -4.78
CA SER A 114 -17.44 -1.94 -3.88
C SER A 114 -17.34 -3.40 -4.32
N LYS A 115 -17.27 -3.67 -5.63
CA LYS A 115 -17.09 -5.02 -6.19
C LYS A 115 -15.65 -5.54 -6.11
N THR A 116 -14.70 -4.68 -5.80
CA THR A 116 -13.26 -4.95 -5.97
C THR A 116 -12.52 -5.04 -4.64
N SER A 117 -13.14 -4.64 -3.53
CA SER A 117 -12.53 -4.74 -2.21
C SER A 117 -12.67 -6.17 -1.68
N ILE A 118 -11.57 -6.77 -1.23
CA ILE A 118 -11.53 -8.18 -0.81
C ILE A 118 -11.09 -8.30 0.65
N HIS A 119 -11.74 -9.20 1.37
CA HIS A 119 -11.36 -9.57 2.72
C HIS A 119 -10.27 -10.63 2.64
N LEU A 120 -9.08 -10.33 3.16
CA LEU A 120 -7.94 -11.27 3.13
C LEU A 120 -7.69 -11.93 4.48
N GLY A 121 -8.38 -11.53 5.54
CA GLY A 121 -8.12 -12.04 6.89
C GLY A 121 -6.84 -11.44 7.48
N GLY A 122 -6.90 -11.00 8.74
CA GLY A 122 -5.79 -10.32 9.42
C GLY A 122 -5.50 -8.90 8.87
N GLY A 123 -5.08 -8.01 9.77
CA GLY A 123 -4.79 -6.62 9.42
C GLY A 123 -3.65 -6.47 8.41
N PHE A 124 -3.72 -5.45 7.55
CA PHE A 124 -2.70 -5.22 6.52
C PHE A 124 -1.49 -4.47 7.06
N TRP A 125 -0.29 -5.00 6.83
CA TRP A 125 0.96 -4.32 7.16
C TRP A 125 1.77 -3.90 5.95
N ARG A 126 1.66 -4.58 4.82
CA ARG A 126 2.30 -4.17 3.56
C ARG A 126 1.42 -4.46 2.36
N ILE A 127 1.47 -3.57 1.37
CA ILE A 127 0.92 -3.75 0.02
C ILE A 127 1.99 -3.30 -0.97
N LYS A 128 2.34 -4.15 -1.95
CA LYS A 128 3.35 -3.87 -2.98
C LYS A 128 2.85 -4.27 -4.35
N HIS A 129 2.73 -3.30 -5.26
CA HIS A 129 2.53 -3.59 -6.67
C HIS A 129 3.74 -4.35 -7.25
N HIS A 130 3.46 -5.32 -8.13
CA HIS A 130 4.50 -5.99 -8.90
C HIS A 130 5.19 -4.96 -9.82
N PRO A 131 6.53 -4.96 -9.92
CA PRO A 131 7.27 -3.95 -10.66
C PRO A 131 7.02 -3.98 -12.19
N PHE A 132 6.67 -5.14 -12.74
CA PHE A 132 6.57 -5.36 -14.20
C PHE A 132 5.23 -5.90 -14.68
N VAL A 133 4.34 -6.31 -13.78
CA VAL A 133 3.08 -6.99 -14.14
C VAL A 133 1.94 -6.12 -13.61
N PRO A 134 1.25 -5.38 -14.50
CA PRO A 134 0.12 -4.55 -14.12
C PRO A 134 -0.94 -5.32 -13.33
N GLY A 135 -1.51 -4.68 -12.31
CA GLY A 135 -2.58 -5.26 -11.50
C GLY A 135 -2.14 -6.32 -10.49
N LEU A 136 -0.94 -6.89 -10.56
CA LEU A 136 -0.48 -7.87 -9.58
C LEU A 136 0.05 -7.19 -8.31
N VAL A 137 -0.37 -7.67 -7.15
CA VAL A 137 -0.12 -7.05 -5.84
C VAL A 137 0.27 -8.12 -4.82
N LEU A 138 1.30 -7.86 -4.02
CA LEU A 138 1.68 -8.67 -2.86
C LEU A 138 1.20 -7.99 -1.59
N THR A 139 0.61 -8.75 -0.68
CA THR A 139 0.13 -8.27 0.61
C THR A 139 0.76 -9.05 1.76
N ALA A 140 1.07 -8.36 2.86
CA ALA A 140 1.36 -8.97 4.15
C ALA A 140 0.18 -8.73 5.09
N CYS A 141 -0.51 -9.81 5.43
CA CYS A 141 -1.72 -9.83 6.23
C CYS A 141 -1.36 -10.43 7.60
N MET A 142 -1.25 -9.58 8.61
CA MET A 142 -0.69 -9.83 9.94
C MET A 142 -0.96 -11.25 10.45
N HIS A 143 -2.22 -11.68 10.51
CA HIS A 143 -2.62 -12.99 11.02
C HIS A 143 -2.86 -14.06 9.94
N ASN A 144 -2.93 -13.69 8.65
CA ASN A 144 -3.25 -14.61 7.56
C ASN A 144 -2.12 -14.79 6.53
N GLY A 145 -0.88 -14.52 6.93
CA GLY A 145 0.28 -14.74 6.08
C GLY A 145 0.41 -13.72 4.96
N PHE A 146 0.79 -14.18 3.78
CA PHE A 146 0.98 -13.34 2.60
C PHE A 146 0.04 -13.79 1.49
N ALA A 147 -0.38 -12.85 0.64
CA ALA A 147 -1.20 -13.17 -0.52
C ALA A 147 -0.71 -12.41 -1.76
N VAL A 148 -0.80 -13.07 -2.91
CA VAL A 148 -0.70 -12.45 -4.22
C VAL A 148 -2.12 -12.24 -4.74
N VAL A 149 -2.44 -11.00 -5.07
CA VAL A 149 -3.76 -10.56 -5.52
C VAL A 149 -3.63 -9.96 -6.91
N LYS A 150 -4.52 -10.35 -7.82
CA LYS A 150 -4.67 -9.71 -9.13
C LYS A 150 -5.82 -8.71 -9.08
N VAL A 151 -5.52 -7.45 -9.36
CA VAL A 151 -6.47 -6.33 -9.38
C VAL A 151 -6.63 -5.85 -10.83
N ASN A 152 -7.80 -6.09 -11.40
CA ASN A 152 -8.15 -5.72 -12.77
C ASN A 152 -9.32 -4.74 -12.76
N GLY A 153 -9.07 -3.47 -12.43
CA GLY A 153 -10.08 -2.40 -12.43
C GLY A 153 -11.27 -2.67 -11.52
N GLU A 154 -12.22 -3.49 -11.98
CA GLU A 154 -13.47 -3.82 -11.31
C GLU A 154 -13.43 -5.09 -10.45
N LYS A 155 -12.41 -5.95 -10.59
CA LYS A 155 -12.28 -7.20 -9.81
C LYS A 155 -10.92 -7.29 -9.12
N ALA A 156 -10.91 -7.78 -7.88
CA ALA A 156 -9.71 -8.29 -7.23
C ALA A 156 -9.88 -9.78 -6.91
N GLU A 157 -8.83 -10.56 -7.12
CA GLU A 157 -8.85 -12.01 -6.96
C GLU A 157 -7.54 -12.47 -6.30
N VAL A 158 -7.66 -13.34 -5.31
CA VAL A 158 -6.50 -13.98 -4.68
C VAL A 158 -5.99 -15.06 -5.62
N ILE A 159 -4.73 -14.92 -6.04
CA ILE A 159 -4.05 -15.85 -6.93
C ILE A 159 -3.38 -16.96 -6.11
N GLU A 160 -2.65 -16.58 -5.06
CA GLU A 160 -1.90 -17.51 -4.25
C GLU A 160 -1.72 -16.96 -2.82
N THR A 161 -1.60 -17.86 -1.85
CA THR A 161 -1.33 -17.51 -0.44
C THR A 161 -0.12 -18.25 0.10
N TYR A 162 0.54 -17.63 1.07
CA TYR A 162 1.69 -18.19 1.77
C TYR A 162 1.50 -18.07 3.28
N THR A 163 1.32 -19.21 3.95
CA THR A 163 1.02 -19.30 5.39
C THR A 163 2.03 -20.16 6.17
N LYS A 164 3.24 -20.37 5.63
CA LYS A 164 4.28 -21.22 6.27
C LYS A 164 5.03 -20.54 7.42
N HIS A 165 4.74 -19.27 7.72
CA HIS A 165 5.29 -18.59 8.90
C HIS A 165 4.45 -18.93 10.14
N GLY A 166 5.12 -19.08 11.28
CA GLY A 166 4.45 -19.35 12.57
C GLY A 166 4.10 -18.07 13.34
N SER A 167 4.36 -16.90 12.75
CA SER A 167 4.22 -15.58 13.36
C SER A 167 3.60 -14.58 12.38
N LEU A 168 3.46 -13.34 12.85
CA LEU A 168 2.81 -12.26 12.12
C LEU A 168 3.55 -11.91 10.83
N ALA A 169 2.84 -11.90 9.70
CA ALA A 169 3.40 -11.53 8.40
C ALA A 169 3.66 -10.03 8.32
N TYR A 170 4.93 -9.61 8.27
CA TYR A 170 5.36 -8.21 8.46
C TYR A 170 5.88 -7.54 7.19
N GLY A 171 7.03 -7.97 6.69
CA GLY A 171 7.66 -7.37 5.51
C GLY A 171 7.39 -8.19 4.27
N ALA A 172 7.20 -7.51 3.14
CA ALA A 172 7.02 -8.14 1.84
C ALA A 172 7.54 -7.21 0.73
N ASP A 173 8.33 -7.75 -0.20
CA ASP A 173 8.71 -7.04 -1.43
C ASP A 173 8.98 -7.99 -2.60
N TRP A 174 8.81 -7.46 -3.81
CA TRP A 174 9.12 -8.15 -5.05
C TRP A 174 10.58 -7.98 -5.42
N GLN A 175 11.19 -9.02 -5.99
CA GLN A 175 12.46 -8.88 -6.69
C GLN A 175 12.30 -7.93 -7.89
N ARG A 176 13.16 -6.91 -7.97
CA ARG A 176 13.17 -5.92 -9.07
C ARG A 176 14.25 -6.16 -10.13
N GLY A 177 15.17 -7.10 -9.89
CA GLY A 177 16.33 -7.36 -10.75
C GLY A 177 16.33 -8.80 -11.28
N GLY A 178 16.33 -8.95 -12.60
CA GLY A 178 16.38 -10.22 -13.31
C GLY A 178 15.67 -10.07 -14.65
N LYS A 179 16.37 -10.20 -15.77
CA LYS A 179 15.69 -10.33 -17.07
C LYS A 179 14.80 -11.58 -16.97
N PRO A 180 13.55 -11.56 -17.46
CA PRO A 180 12.84 -12.81 -17.70
C PRO A 180 13.76 -13.64 -18.59
N LEU A 181 14.30 -14.75 -18.09
CA LEU A 181 14.92 -15.72 -18.99
C LEU A 181 13.81 -16.11 -19.98
N GLU A 182 14.15 -16.18 -21.26
CA GLU A 182 13.23 -16.48 -22.37
C GLU A 182 12.48 -17.83 -22.23
N SER A 183 12.67 -18.56 -21.13
CA SER A 183 11.92 -19.73 -20.75
C SER A 183 10.62 -19.37 -20.00
N LYS A 184 9.52 -19.15 -20.74
CA LYS A 184 8.07 -19.38 -20.46
C LYS A 184 7.43 -19.26 -19.05
N ARG A 185 8.16 -19.00 -17.97
CA ARG A 185 7.67 -18.81 -16.60
C ARG A 185 8.21 -17.47 -16.10
N ASN A 186 7.31 -16.49 -15.95
CA ASN A 186 7.61 -15.28 -15.20
C ASN A 186 7.80 -15.68 -13.73
N ASN A 187 9.04 -15.99 -13.35
CA ASN A 187 9.39 -16.35 -11.98
C ASN A 187 9.43 -15.07 -11.13
N SER A 188 8.28 -14.61 -10.66
CA SER A 188 8.19 -13.47 -9.76
C SER A 188 8.63 -13.87 -8.35
N LEU A 189 9.90 -13.67 -8.03
CA LEU A 189 10.41 -13.95 -6.69
C LEU A 189 9.96 -12.88 -5.69
N VAL A 190 9.58 -13.31 -4.49
CA VAL A 190 9.27 -12.41 -3.36
C VAL A 190 10.11 -12.75 -2.15
N ALA A 191 10.50 -11.70 -1.44
CA ALA A 191 11.09 -11.79 -0.10
C ALA A 191 10.04 -11.39 0.92
N ILE A 192 9.81 -12.25 1.90
CA ILE A 192 8.80 -12.07 2.95
C ILE A 192 9.43 -12.29 4.32
N CYS A 193 9.03 -11.51 5.31
CA CYS A 193 9.50 -11.69 6.68
C CYS A 193 8.41 -11.58 7.73
N SER A 194 8.63 -12.26 8.83
CA SER A 194 7.69 -12.40 9.94
C SER A 194 8.27 -11.86 11.24
N PHE A 195 7.38 -11.38 12.11
CA PHE A 195 7.77 -10.48 13.20
C PHE A 195 8.43 -11.20 14.39
N TYR A 196 7.73 -12.11 15.07
CA TYR A 196 8.25 -12.67 16.33
C TYR A 196 9.24 -13.83 16.14
N ASP A 197 9.09 -14.61 15.07
CA ASP A 197 9.99 -15.72 14.73
C ASP A 197 11.23 -15.25 13.93
N GLN A 198 11.29 -13.97 13.56
CA GLN A 198 12.46 -13.32 12.93
C GLN A 198 12.93 -14.00 11.64
N LEU A 199 12.02 -14.63 10.91
CA LEU A 199 12.35 -15.37 9.70
C LEU A 199 12.24 -14.48 8.46
N LEU A 200 13.24 -14.54 7.60
CA LEU A 200 13.16 -14.12 6.20
C LEU A 200 13.01 -15.38 5.33
N ARG A 201 11.99 -15.41 4.47
CA ARG A 201 11.79 -16.48 3.50
C ARG A 201 11.72 -15.91 2.10
N ILE A 202 12.16 -16.74 1.16
CA ILE A 202 12.00 -16.50 -0.27
C ILE A 202 10.87 -17.40 -0.74
N TRP A 203 9.90 -16.79 -1.42
CA TRP A 203 8.77 -17.48 -2.02
C TRP A 203 8.73 -17.15 -3.50
N MET A 204 8.49 -18.16 -4.32
CA MET A 204 8.23 -18.02 -5.75
C MET A 204 6.81 -18.53 -5.97
N PRO A 205 5.84 -17.65 -6.23
CA PRO A 205 4.47 -18.04 -6.53
C PRO A 205 4.46 -19.01 -7.73
N GLU A 206 3.74 -20.11 -7.59
CA GLU A 206 3.64 -21.19 -8.56
C GLU A 206 2.60 -20.90 -9.65
N CYS A 207 1.63 -20.02 -9.37
CA CYS A 207 0.62 -19.64 -10.35
C CYS A 207 1.23 -18.96 -11.58
N GLU A 208 0.77 -19.36 -12.78
CA GLU A 208 1.11 -18.67 -14.01
C GLU A 208 0.58 -17.24 -13.95
N ILE A 209 1.48 -16.30 -13.65
CA ILE A 209 1.18 -14.88 -13.73
C ILE A 209 1.02 -14.57 -15.22
N PRO A 210 -0.20 -14.23 -15.70
CA PRO A 210 -0.40 -13.94 -17.11
C PRO A 210 0.48 -12.74 -17.48
N ALA A 211 1.17 -12.86 -18.62
CA ALA A 211 1.95 -11.78 -19.20
C ALA A 211 1.08 -10.55 -19.52
#